data_AF-A0A1D1XJN6-F1
#
_entry.id   AF-A0A1D1XJN6-F1
#
_cell.length_a   1.000
_cell.length_b   1.000
_cell.length_c   1.000
_cell.angle_alpha   90.00
_cell.angle_beta   90.00
_cell.angle_gamma   90.00
#
_symmetry.space_group_name_H-M   'P 1'
#
loop_
_entity.id
_entity.type
_entity.pdbx_description
1 polymer ?
#
loop_
_entity_poly.entity_id
_entity_poly.type
_entity_poly.pdbx_seq_one_letter_code
_entity_poly.pdbx_strand_id
1 'polypeptide(L)'
;PVHDETFYLTMEHKRRLKEEFGVEPWSFEQKLGEAVFIPVGCPHQVRNLKSCTKVALDFVSPENVHECIRLTDEFRLLPKNHKSKEDKIEVKKLTLYTIKAALNDLLEPVASRK
;
A
#
# COMPACT_ATOMS: atom_id res chain seq x y z
N PRO A 1 7.06 13.76 7.09
CA PRO A 1 5.68 13.98 7.60
C PRO A 1 4.67 12.94 7.11
N VAL A 2 4.51 12.76 5.80
CA VAL A 2 3.50 11.84 5.23
C VAL A 2 3.72 10.39 5.69
N HIS A 3 4.97 9.94 5.74
CA HIS A 3 5.32 8.58 6.16
C HIS A 3 5.46 8.40 7.67
N ASP A 4 5.30 9.47 8.46
CA ASP A 4 5.43 9.42 9.92
C ASP A 4 4.11 9.05 10.61
N GLU A 5 2.98 9.18 9.90
CA GLU A 5 1.62 8.93 10.42
C GLU A 5 1.28 9.71 11.72
N THR A 6 1.95 10.83 11.95
CA THR A 6 1.83 11.64 13.19
C THR A 6 0.80 12.77 13.11
N PHE A 7 0.10 12.90 11.99
CA PHE A 7 -0.75 14.05 11.70
C PHE A 7 -2.10 13.63 11.10
N TYR A 8 -3.17 14.30 11.53
CA TYR A 8 -4.52 14.16 10.97
C TYR A 8 -4.95 15.47 10.30
N LEU A 9 -5.51 15.41 9.08
CA LEU A 9 -5.94 16.61 8.36
C LEU A 9 -7.22 17.18 8.96
N THR A 10 -7.15 18.40 9.48
CA THR A 10 -8.33 19.18 9.88
C THR A 10 -9.05 19.73 8.65
N MET A 11 -10.25 20.27 8.84
CA MET A 11 -10.98 20.96 7.76
C MET A 11 -10.17 22.12 7.18
N GLU A 12 -9.45 22.85 8.03
CA GLU A 12 -8.57 23.93 7.58
C GLU A 12 -7.39 23.42 6.76
N HIS A 13 -6.76 22.30 7.16
CA HIS A 13 -5.70 21.68 6.35
C HIS A 13 -6.21 21.24 4.98
N LYS A 14 -7.41 20.63 4.92
CA LYS A 14 -8.03 20.20 3.64
C LYS A 14 -8.37 21.40 2.75
N ARG A 15 -8.90 22.49 3.32
CA ARG A 15 -9.19 23.73 2.60
C ARG A 15 -7.94 24.31 1.96
N ARG A 16 -6.86 24.46 2.74
CA ARG A 16 -5.57 24.95 2.25
C ARG A 16 -4.94 24.06 1.18
N LEU A 17 -5.01 22.73 1.35
CA LEU A 17 -4.51 21.79 0.33
C LEU A 17 -5.20 22.00 -1.03
N LYS A 18 -6.52 22.24 -1.02
CA LYS A 18 -7.28 22.50 -2.24
C LYS A 18 -6.94 23.86 -2.85
N GLU A 19 -6.88 24.91 -2.04
CA GLU A 19 -6.64 26.28 -2.52
C GLU A 19 -5.19 26.52 -2.98
N GLU A 20 -4.21 26.03 -2.23
CA GLU A 20 -2.79 26.30 -2.48
C GLU A 20 -2.17 25.29 -3.47
N PHE A 21 -2.66 24.04 -3.49
CA PHE A 21 -2.04 22.95 -4.25
C PHE A 21 -3.00 22.19 -5.18
N GLY A 22 -4.30 22.53 -5.20
CA GLY A 22 -5.29 21.78 -5.98
C GLY A 22 -5.53 20.34 -5.50
N VAL A 23 -5.06 20.00 -4.29
CA VAL A 23 -5.17 18.64 -3.75
C VAL A 23 -6.46 18.51 -2.96
N GLU A 24 -7.40 17.71 -3.47
CA GLU A 24 -8.68 17.46 -2.82
C GLU A 24 -8.77 16.02 -2.28
N PRO A 25 -8.79 15.84 -0.95
CA PRO A 25 -8.94 14.52 -0.34
C PRO A 25 -10.41 14.06 -0.36
N TRP A 26 -10.61 12.77 -0.62
CA TRP A 26 -11.91 12.13 -0.60
C TRP A 26 -12.20 11.53 0.79
N SER A 27 -13.45 11.49 1.20
CA SER A 27 -13.86 10.92 2.49
C SER A 27 -15.13 10.10 2.32
N PHE A 28 -15.14 8.92 2.92
CA PHE A 28 -16.29 8.00 2.92
C PHE A 28 -16.35 7.26 4.26
N GLU A 29 -17.52 6.73 4.60
CA GLU A 29 -17.74 5.94 5.80
C GLU A 29 -17.68 4.46 5.47
N GLN A 30 -16.84 3.70 6.17
CA GLN A 30 -16.84 2.24 6.14
C GLN A 30 -17.85 1.70 7.17
N LYS A 31 -18.76 0.84 6.74
CA LYS A 31 -19.77 0.17 7.57
C LYS A 31 -19.34 -1.26 7.93
N LEU A 32 -20.04 -1.85 8.89
CA LEU A 32 -19.80 -3.24 9.30
C LEU A 32 -19.98 -4.19 8.11
N GLY A 33 -18.99 -5.05 7.87
CA GLY A 33 -18.99 -6.02 6.78
C GLY A 33 -18.41 -5.50 5.46
N GLU A 34 -18.10 -4.21 5.35
CA GLU A 34 -17.46 -3.65 4.15
C GLU A 34 -15.95 -3.87 4.16
N ALA A 35 -15.42 -4.23 2.99
CA ALA A 35 -13.98 -4.24 2.71
C ALA A 35 -13.60 -2.98 1.92
N VAL A 36 -12.48 -2.36 2.31
CA VAL A 36 -11.93 -1.19 1.64
C VAL A 36 -10.60 -1.57 1.01
N PHE A 37 -10.49 -1.41 -0.30
CA PHE A 37 -9.24 -1.60 -1.02
C PHE A 37 -8.53 -0.27 -1.17
N ILE A 38 -7.29 -0.21 -0.70
CA ILE A 38 -6.45 0.98 -0.80
C ILE A 38 -5.29 0.66 -1.75
N PRO A 39 -5.20 1.31 -2.91
CA PRO A 39 -4.11 1.09 -3.85
C PRO A 39 -2.76 1.50 -3.27
N VAL A 40 -1.70 0.86 -3.79
CA VAL A 40 -0.32 1.23 -3.46
C VAL A 40 -0.07 2.71 -3.72
N GLY A 41 0.64 3.37 -2.81
CA GLY A 41 0.98 4.79 -2.92
C GLY A 41 -0.15 5.76 -2.61
N CYS A 42 -1.36 5.30 -2.27
CA CYS A 42 -2.48 6.17 -1.90
C CYS A 42 -2.38 6.59 -0.42
N PRO A 43 -2.04 7.86 -0.10
CA PRO A 43 -2.00 8.32 1.28
C PRO A 43 -3.41 8.42 1.84
N HIS A 44 -3.64 7.85 3.02
CA HIS A 44 -4.96 7.83 3.64
C HIS A 44 -4.88 7.99 5.16
N GLN A 45 -5.99 8.42 5.76
CA GLN A 45 -6.14 8.59 7.20
C GLN A 45 -7.44 7.95 7.64
N VAL A 46 -7.42 7.26 8.79
CA VAL A 46 -8.61 6.56 9.32
C VAL A 46 -9.01 7.18 10.65
N ARG A 47 -10.30 7.39 10.85
CA ARG A 47 -10.88 7.83 12.12
C ARG A 47 -12.07 6.94 12.49
N ASN A 48 -12.06 6.39 13.69
CA ASN A 48 -13.16 5.59 14.21
C ASN A 48 -14.28 6.53 14.70
N LEU A 49 -15.46 6.45 14.08
CA LEU A 49 -16.64 7.24 14.49
C LEU A 49 -17.39 6.62 15.68
N LYS A 50 -17.21 5.31 15.88
CA LYS A 50 -17.75 4.49 16.98
C LYS A 50 -16.68 3.47 17.38
N SER A 51 -16.83 2.82 18.53
CA SER A 51 -15.99 1.69 18.90
C SER A 51 -16.08 0.58 17.85
N CYS A 52 -14.95 0.16 17.29
CA CYS A 52 -14.89 -0.83 16.22
C CYS A 52 -13.55 -1.60 16.24
N THR A 53 -13.58 -2.81 15.71
CA THR A 53 -12.39 -3.62 15.43
C THR A 53 -12.27 -3.80 13.92
N LYS A 54 -11.06 -3.61 13.38
CA LYS A 54 -10.75 -3.83 11.96
C LYS A 54 -9.59 -4.81 11.82
N VAL A 55 -9.61 -5.55 10.72
CA VAL A 55 -8.50 -6.39 10.26
C VAL A 55 -7.99 -5.79 8.96
N ALA A 56 -6.68 -5.66 8.84
CA ALA A 56 -6.01 -5.17 7.64
C ALA A 56 -4.96 -6.19 7.20
N LEU A 57 -4.80 -6.32 5.90
CA LEU A 57 -3.79 -7.16 5.26
C LEU A 57 -3.21 -6.38 4.08
N ASP A 58 -1.89 -6.35 4.00
CA ASP A 58 -1.18 -5.84 2.85
C ASP A 58 -0.90 -6.98 1.86
N PHE A 59 -1.07 -6.71 0.57
CA PHE A 59 -0.77 -7.66 -0.50
C PHE A 59 -0.17 -6.95 -1.72
N VAL A 60 0.53 -7.70 -2.57
CA VAL A 60 1.07 -7.20 -3.84
C VAL A 60 0.28 -7.81 -4.98
N SER A 61 -0.35 -6.95 -5.77
CA SER A 61 -1.01 -7.34 -7.02
C SER A 61 -0.02 -7.28 -8.18
N PRO A 62 -0.04 -8.24 -9.13
CA PRO A 62 0.84 -8.22 -10.31
C PRO A 62 0.81 -6.89 -11.07
N GLU A 63 -0.37 -6.29 -11.20
CA GLU A 63 -0.64 -5.04 -11.91
C GLU A 63 0.16 -3.86 -11.33
N ASN A 64 0.45 -3.89 -10.03
CA ASN A 64 1.05 -2.77 -9.30
C ASN A 64 2.49 -3.05 -8.81
N VAL A 65 3.11 -4.18 -9.21
CA VAL A 65 4.47 -4.55 -8.77
C VAL A 65 5.49 -3.44 -9.04
N HIS A 66 5.38 -2.77 -10.19
CA HIS A 66 6.27 -1.68 -10.57
C HIS A 66 6.17 -0.49 -9.59
N GLU A 67 4.96 -0.12 -9.18
CA GLU A 67 4.75 0.95 -8.19
C GLU A 67 5.21 0.55 -6.80
N CYS A 68 4.98 -0.70 -6.40
CA CYS A 68 5.53 -1.23 -5.16
C CYS A 68 7.06 -1.12 -5.14
N ILE A 69 7.74 -1.49 -6.23
CA ILE A 69 9.21 -1.37 -6.34
C ILE A 69 9.66 0.09 -6.24
N ARG A 70 9.00 1.02 -6.96
CA ARG A 70 9.33 2.44 -6.92
C ARG A 70 9.23 2.99 -5.49
N LEU A 71 8.13 2.72 -4.79
CA LEU A 71 7.95 3.18 -3.41
C LEU A 71 8.96 2.54 -2.45
N THR A 72 9.28 1.25 -2.60
CA THR A 72 10.34 0.62 -1.81
C THR A 72 11.68 1.33 -2.02
N ASP A 73 12.00 1.74 -3.25
CA ASP A 73 13.22 2.47 -3.54
C ASP A 73 13.21 3.90 -2.96
N GLU A 74 12.06 4.58 -2.95
CA GLU A 74 11.89 5.87 -2.26
C GLU A 74 12.07 5.75 -0.74
N PHE A 75 11.50 4.72 -0.11
CA PHE A 75 11.66 4.48 1.33
C PHE A 75 13.09 4.19 1.74
N ARG A 76 13.91 3.60 0.85
CA ARG A 76 15.34 3.38 1.12
C ARG A 76 16.12 4.69 1.29
N LEU A 77 15.64 5.79 0.71
CA LEU A 77 16.23 7.12 0.83
C LEU A 77 15.95 7.78 2.20
N LEU A 78 15.01 7.24 2.99
CA LEU A 78 14.71 7.74 4.33
C LEU A 78 15.92 7.59 5.28
N PRO A 79 15.99 8.36 6.38
CA PRO A 79 17.04 8.23 7.39
C PRO A 79 17.16 6.81 7.95
N LYS A 80 18.37 6.39 8.35
CA LYS A 80 18.65 5.00 8.80
C LYS A 80 17.70 4.47 9.88
N ASN A 81 17.20 5.33 10.76
CA ASN A 81 16.33 4.96 11.89
C ASN A 81 14.84 5.30 11.64
N HIS A 82 14.46 5.61 10.41
CA HIS A 82 13.07 5.91 10.07
C HIS A 82 12.26 4.61 9.96
N LYS A 83 11.13 4.51 10.68
CA LYS A 83 10.30 3.27 10.74
C LYS A 83 9.87 2.78 9.35
N SER A 84 9.47 3.69 8.47
CA SER A 84 9.03 3.38 7.11
C SER A 84 10.15 2.97 6.15
N LYS A 85 11.42 3.00 6.57
CA LYS A 85 12.56 2.53 5.77
C LYS A 85 12.63 1.01 5.67
N GLU A 86 12.06 0.32 6.64
CA GLU A 86 12.06 -1.14 6.69
C GLU A 86 11.32 -1.73 5.48
N ASP A 87 11.96 -2.66 4.77
CA ASP A 87 11.38 -3.33 3.60
C ASP A 87 10.42 -4.45 4.06
N LYS A 88 9.25 -4.06 4.57
CA LYS A 88 8.29 -4.98 5.19
C LYS A 88 7.69 -6.01 4.24
N ILE A 89 7.56 -5.65 2.96
CA ILE A 89 6.90 -6.48 1.94
C ILE A 89 7.93 -7.31 1.14
N GLU A 90 9.19 -6.88 1.08
CA GLU A 90 10.25 -7.51 0.27
C GLU A 90 9.82 -7.74 -1.20
N VAL A 91 9.18 -6.74 -1.85
CA VAL A 91 8.53 -6.91 -3.16
C VAL A 91 9.45 -7.49 -4.25
N LYS A 92 10.74 -7.14 -4.24
CA LYS A 92 11.73 -7.66 -5.20
C LYS A 92 11.92 -9.17 -5.03
N LYS A 93 11.93 -9.66 -3.80
CA LYS A 93 12.03 -11.09 -3.45
C LYS A 93 10.75 -11.83 -3.84
N LEU A 94 9.59 -11.26 -3.50
CA LEU A 94 8.29 -11.82 -3.91
C LEU A 94 8.23 -11.98 -5.44
N THR A 95 8.62 -10.94 -6.19
CA THR A 95 8.66 -10.95 -7.65
C THR A 95 9.55 -12.07 -8.19
N LEU A 96 10.75 -12.25 -7.61
CA LEU A 96 11.67 -13.33 -8.01
C LEU A 96 11.05 -14.72 -7.81
N TYR A 97 10.41 -14.96 -6.65
CA TYR A 97 9.74 -16.24 -6.38
C TYR A 97 8.55 -16.47 -7.30
N THR A 98 7.76 -15.45 -7.61
CA THR A 98 6.63 -15.54 -8.54
C THR A 98 7.10 -15.90 -9.95
N ILE A 99 8.18 -15.27 -10.44
CA ILE A 99 8.76 -15.61 -11.75
C ILE A 99 9.28 -17.06 -11.75
N LYS A 100 9.97 -17.48 -10.68
CA LYS A 100 10.45 -18.86 -10.55
C LYS A 100 9.30 -19.87 -10.59
N ALA A 101 8.20 -19.59 -9.87
CA ALA A 101 7.02 -20.45 -9.87
C ALA A 101 6.40 -20.53 -11.27
N ALA A 102 6.21 -19.40 -11.94
CA ALA A 102 5.67 -19.38 -13.31
C ALA A 102 6.57 -20.13 -14.31
N LEU A 103 7.89 -20.03 -14.20
CA LEU A 103 8.82 -20.80 -15.03
C LEU A 103 8.71 -22.30 -14.78
N ASN A 104 8.60 -22.71 -13.52
CA ASN A 104 8.39 -24.12 -13.18
C ASN A 104 7.08 -24.63 -13.79
N ASP A 105 5.99 -23.87 -13.66
CA ASP A 105 4.69 -24.25 -14.24
C ASP A 105 4.77 -24.40 -15.75
N LEU A 106 5.50 -23.53 -16.45
CA LEU A 106 5.66 -23.58 -17.91
C LEU A 106 6.60 -24.70 -18.39
N LEU A 107 7.62 -25.05 -17.60
CA LEU A 107 8.63 -26.05 -17.93
C LEU A 107 8.27 -27.46 -17.45
N GLU A 108 7.26 -27.59 -16.58
CA GLU A 108 6.63 -28.86 -16.20
C GLU A 108 6.12 -29.58 -17.48
N PRO A 109 6.63 -30.79 -17.78
CA PRO A 109 6.19 -31.55 -18.95
C PRO A 109 4.68 -31.78 -18.90
N VAL A 110 4.00 -31.59 -20.03
CA VAL A 110 2.55 -31.76 -20.17
C VAL A 110 2.07 -33.15 -19.70
N ALA A 111 2.94 -34.15 -19.68
CA ALA A 111 2.65 -35.51 -19.18
C ALA A 111 2.41 -35.61 -17.65
N SER A 112 2.77 -34.59 -16.87
CA SER A 112 2.63 -34.58 -15.40
C SER A 112 1.34 -33.93 -14.91
N ARG A 113 0.64 -33.17 -15.76
CA ARG A 113 -0.58 -32.44 -15.40
C ARG A 113 -1.79 -33.39 -15.45
N LYS A 114 -2.11 -34.01 -14.33
CA LYS A 114 -3.38 -34.75 -14.12
C LYS A 114 -4.56 -33.79 -13.99
#